data_AF-A0A832EKP3-F1
#
_entry.id   AF-A0A832EKP3-F1
#
_cell.length_a   1.000
_cell.length_b   1.000
_cell.length_c   1.000
_cell.angle_alpha   90.00
_cell.angle_beta   90.00
_cell.angle_gamma   90.00
#
_symmetry.space_group_name_H-M   'P 1'
#
loop_
_entity.id
_entity.type
_entity.pdbx_description
1 polymer ?
#
loop_
_entity_poly.entity_id
_entity_poly.type
_entity_poly.pdbx_seq_one_letter_code
_entity_poly.pdbx_strand_id
1 'polypeptide(L)'
;MIHRLVIQNFMTHKNTVLDLHRGVTVLTGPNNTGKSAVVEAIRCVAENPPSAQLIRHGASKAVVRLELDDGTRIQWERTAGAALYKVLFPDGTEETYAKVGRGAVPDDIRRLLRLHSLETDAGPIDVHIGNQRTPIFLLDQSGSQAAGFFAASTEAEYLLAMQQLLKERAAQAQRDRRRLQETIQAIDKNLQAFDALPTVAQAMQEAEGLYARLEVLRRAIPALNIVIQQAETLRDRCRTLSRTSQSLENLHTPPPLHETTPLLVDLQKLEKTIRLLKKTDYAADTLASLDGPPALKDTARLHALHTALDRMGYAVSQLSAQSAIHSQTEPPPTLFDTPALAHLTQRLEETQNRRRAEEHRRQAIQPLGPPPELNAVPALVRMTETMEALLRSLETAQAKHRELAHLEPLPEVRDPAGLIRITDALDRCRQAMDILEARKRRLAVVEPPPSLRDPEPLQRLLDHMEQLHNQCARALDQRETLEQQLEEKRREVQALIEVMPLCPFCRQPLNAEHFLEADHG
;
A
#
# COMPACT_ATOMS: atom_id res chain seq x y z
N MET A 1 39.43 57.31 -79.75
CA MET A 1 40.06 58.57 -79.26
C MET A 1 39.44 59.73 -80.04
N ILE A 2 39.53 60.97 -79.55
CA ILE A 2 39.07 62.15 -80.31
C ILE A 2 40.15 62.52 -81.33
N HIS A 3 39.81 62.54 -82.63
CA HIS A 3 40.75 62.90 -83.71
C HIS A 3 40.50 64.31 -84.27
N ARG A 4 39.27 64.84 -84.14
CA ARG A 4 38.92 66.19 -84.61
C ARG A 4 37.94 66.87 -83.66
N LEU A 5 38.15 68.17 -83.47
CA LEU A 5 37.32 69.06 -82.65
C LEU A 5 36.89 70.27 -83.50
N VAL A 6 35.58 70.48 -83.62
CA VAL A 6 34.97 71.62 -84.32
C VAL A 6 34.23 72.47 -83.30
N ILE A 7 34.54 73.77 -83.25
CA ILE A 7 34.00 74.74 -82.29
C ILE A 7 33.40 75.91 -83.08
N GLN A 8 32.12 76.21 -82.88
CA GLN A 8 31.41 77.30 -83.55
C GLN A 8 30.67 78.16 -82.54
N ASN A 9 30.86 79.48 -82.63
CA ASN A 9 30.22 80.49 -81.78
C ASN A 9 30.28 80.20 -80.26
N PHE A 10 31.36 79.59 -79.81
CA PHE A 10 31.59 79.21 -78.41
C PHE A 10 32.67 80.12 -77.81
N MET A 11 32.35 80.85 -76.75
CA MET A 11 33.22 81.83 -76.10
C MET A 11 33.92 82.76 -77.12
N THR A 12 35.26 82.73 -77.19
CA THR A 12 36.09 83.53 -78.11
C THR A 12 36.17 82.97 -79.54
N HIS A 13 35.69 81.75 -79.79
CA HIS A 13 35.78 81.07 -81.09
C HIS A 13 34.55 81.36 -81.96
N LYS A 14 34.76 81.91 -83.16
CA LYS A 14 33.69 82.09 -84.17
C LYS A 14 33.46 80.80 -84.95
N ASN A 15 34.53 80.28 -85.54
CA ASN A 15 34.62 78.97 -86.15
C ASN A 15 36.08 78.50 -85.99
N THR A 16 36.30 77.30 -85.48
CA THR A 16 37.63 76.74 -85.24
C THR A 16 37.55 75.23 -85.45
N VAL A 17 38.45 74.70 -86.26
CA VAL A 17 38.59 73.26 -86.52
C VAL A 17 40.01 72.88 -86.11
N LEU A 18 40.13 71.86 -85.27
CA LEU A 18 41.41 71.34 -84.78
C LEU A 18 41.45 69.85 -85.09
N ASP A 19 42.40 69.45 -85.92
CA ASP A 19 42.78 68.05 -86.09
C ASP A 19 43.78 67.71 -84.98
N LEU A 20 43.42 66.76 -84.13
CA LEU A 20 44.22 66.33 -82.98
C LEU A 20 45.12 65.18 -83.39
N HIS A 21 46.42 65.30 -83.07
CA HIS A 21 47.36 64.22 -83.33
C HIS A 21 47.19 63.09 -82.31
N ARG A 22 47.38 61.83 -82.74
CA ARG A 22 47.28 60.62 -81.88
C ARG A 22 48.26 60.56 -80.71
N GLY A 23 49.31 61.37 -80.76
CA GLY A 23 50.26 61.55 -79.66
C GLY A 23 49.93 62.80 -78.84
N VAL A 24 50.90 63.70 -78.70
CA VAL A 24 50.74 64.97 -77.99
C VAL A 24 50.33 66.08 -78.97
N THR A 25 49.29 66.84 -78.62
CA THR A 25 48.91 68.08 -79.31
C THR A 25 49.11 69.26 -78.36
N VAL A 26 49.91 70.25 -78.75
CA VAL A 26 50.24 71.41 -77.88
C VAL A 26 49.62 72.69 -78.45
N LEU A 27 48.77 73.35 -77.66
CA LEU A 27 48.11 74.60 -78.03
C LEU A 27 48.87 75.81 -77.44
N THR A 28 49.75 76.41 -78.24
CA THR A 28 50.56 77.58 -77.86
C THR A 28 49.93 78.91 -78.31
N GLY A 29 50.35 80.01 -77.68
CA GLY A 29 49.91 81.36 -78.03
C GLY A 29 49.89 82.33 -76.83
N PRO A 30 49.60 83.62 -77.05
CA PRO A 30 49.46 84.60 -75.96
C PRO A 30 48.39 84.25 -74.92
N ASN A 31 48.37 84.96 -73.81
CA ASN A 31 47.30 84.82 -72.81
C ASN A 31 45.99 85.44 -73.33
N ASN A 32 44.86 84.94 -72.81
CA ASN A 32 43.49 85.38 -73.17
C ASN A 32 43.08 85.22 -74.65
N THR A 33 43.73 84.33 -75.41
CA THR A 33 43.41 84.07 -76.84
C THR A 33 42.37 82.97 -77.08
N GLY A 34 41.88 82.31 -76.02
CA GLY A 34 40.92 81.18 -76.13
C GLY A 34 41.52 79.79 -75.93
N LYS A 35 42.83 79.63 -75.65
CA LYS A 35 43.44 78.31 -75.38
C LYS A 35 42.63 77.47 -74.38
N SER A 36 42.26 78.04 -73.22
CA SER A 36 41.43 77.35 -72.22
C SER A 36 40.00 77.09 -72.68
N ALA A 37 39.45 77.89 -73.61
CA ALA A 37 38.12 77.67 -74.18
C ALA A 37 38.05 76.44 -75.09
N VAL A 38 39.18 75.97 -75.64
CA VAL A 38 39.25 74.69 -76.37
C VAL A 38 39.06 73.50 -75.41
N VAL A 39 39.70 73.54 -74.25
CA VAL A 39 39.54 72.52 -73.19
C VAL A 39 38.11 72.58 -72.61
N GLU A 40 37.61 73.79 -72.35
CA GLU A 40 36.24 74.01 -71.86
C GLU A 40 35.19 73.53 -72.87
N ALA A 41 35.44 73.63 -74.18
CA ALA A 41 34.55 73.09 -75.20
C ALA A 41 34.42 71.57 -75.09
N ILE A 42 35.52 70.85 -74.85
CA ILE A 42 35.51 69.39 -74.61
C ILE A 42 34.73 69.08 -73.32
N ARG A 43 35.03 69.80 -72.23
CA ARG A 43 34.30 69.68 -70.95
C ARG A 43 32.79 69.88 -71.12
N CYS A 44 32.38 70.86 -71.91
CA CYS A 44 30.96 71.13 -72.17
C CYS A 44 30.22 69.98 -72.85
N VAL A 45 30.89 69.24 -73.74
CA VAL A 45 30.32 68.02 -74.37
C VAL A 45 30.21 66.89 -73.34
N ALA A 46 31.18 66.76 -72.43
CA ALA A 46 31.24 65.71 -71.42
C ALA A 46 30.31 65.91 -70.20
N GLU A 47 30.00 67.17 -69.84
CA GLU A 47 29.31 67.51 -68.57
C GLU A 47 27.99 68.30 -68.73
N ASN A 48 27.71 68.89 -69.91
CA ASN A 48 26.55 69.77 -70.15
C ASN A 48 26.33 70.86 -69.07
N PRO A 49 27.34 71.69 -68.75
CA PRO A 49 27.25 72.69 -67.69
C PRO A 49 26.09 73.68 -67.94
N PRO A 50 25.40 74.16 -66.89
CA PRO A 50 24.17 74.92 -67.03
C PRO A 50 24.34 76.36 -67.55
N SER A 51 25.57 76.84 -67.73
CA SER A 51 25.85 78.25 -68.06
C SER A 51 25.44 78.63 -69.49
N ALA A 52 24.75 79.76 -69.64
CA ALA A 52 24.47 80.38 -70.94
C ALA A 52 25.65 81.26 -71.46
N GLN A 53 26.64 81.57 -70.60
CA GLN A 53 27.78 82.44 -70.92
C GLN A 53 28.78 81.81 -71.91
N LEU A 54 28.53 80.56 -72.32
CA LEU A 54 29.32 79.80 -73.28
C LEU A 54 29.06 80.23 -74.73
N ILE A 55 27.92 80.89 -75.01
CA ILE A 55 27.57 81.38 -76.35
C ILE A 55 28.29 82.70 -76.63
N ARG A 56 28.99 82.78 -77.76
CA ARG A 56 29.67 84.01 -78.22
C ARG A 56 28.68 85.17 -78.35
N HIS A 57 29.07 86.36 -77.87
CA HIS A 57 28.29 87.58 -78.05
C HIS A 57 27.90 87.81 -79.52
N GLY A 58 26.59 88.05 -79.76
CA GLY A 58 26.02 88.22 -81.09
C GLY A 58 25.61 86.93 -81.81
N ALA A 59 25.83 85.75 -81.23
CA ALA A 59 25.36 84.47 -81.79
C ALA A 59 24.11 83.95 -81.07
N SER A 60 23.26 83.23 -81.80
CA SER A 60 22.02 82.61 -81.27
C SER A 60 22.25 81.21 -80.68
N LYS A 61 23.32 80.52 -81.08
CA LYS A 61 23.72 79.21 -80.56
C LYS A 61 25.24 79.00 -80.63
N ALA A 62 25.75 78.18 -79.73
CA ALA A 62 27.08 77.58 -79.79
C ALA A 62 26.98 76.11 -80.23
N VAL A 63 28.00 75.62 -80.93
CA VAL A 63 28.11 74.20 -81.34
C VAL A 63 29.53 73.71 -81.07
N VAL A 64 29.66 72.57 -80.41
CA VAL A 64 30.92 71.84 -80.27
C VAL A 64 30.70 70.43 -80.82
N ARG A 65 31.57 69.97 -81.73
CA ARG A 65 31.53 68.61 -82.27
C ARG A 65 32.89 67.94 -82.08
N LEU A 66 32.85 66.73 -81.55
CA LEU A 66 33.96 65.79 -81.45
C LEU A 66 33.78 64.73 -82.52
N GLU A 67 34.83 64.42 -83.28
CA GLU A 67 34.87 63.26 -84.17
C GLU A 67 35.87 62.25 -83.60
N LEU A 68 35.43 61.00 -83.43
CA LEU A 68 36.17 59.90 -82.84
C LEU A 68 36.85 59.05 -83.94
N ASP A 69 37.93 58.34 -83.58
CA ASP A 69 38.71 57.48 -84.52
C ASP A 69 37.90 56.39 -85.24
N ASP A 70 36.79 55.95 -84.64
CA ASP A 70 35.87 54.95 -85.19
C ASP A 70 34.94 55.52 -86.27
N GLY A 71 34.94 56.85 -86.47
CA GLY A 71 34.05 57.57 -87.36
C GLY A 71 32.83 58.19 -86.68
N THR A 72 32.59 57.89 -85.40
CA THR A 72 31.46 58.42 -84.63
C THR A 72 31.64 59.92 -84.40
N ARG A 73 30.60 60.72 -84.66
CA ARG A 73 30.60 62.18 -84.44
C ARG A 73 29.59 62.56 -83.37
N ILE A 74 30.05 63.21 -82.31
CA ILE A 74 29.22 63.66 -81.18
C ILE A 74 29.19 65.18 -81.19
N GLN A 75 28.00 65.76 -81.37
CA GLN A 75 27.76 67.19 -81.43
C GLN A 75 26.88 67.66 -80.27
N TRP A 76 27.37 68.62 -79.51
CA TRP A 76 26.63 69.38 -78.51
C TRP A 76 26.24 70.74 -79.09
N GLU A 77 24.95 71.07 -79.08
CA GLU A 77 24.41 72.37 -79.45
C GLU A 77 23.81 73.05 -78.22
N ARG A 78 24.20 74.32 -77.96
CA ARG A 78 23.68 75.11 -76.86
C ARG A 78 22.99 76.38 -77.37
N THR A 79 21.75 76.56 -76.94
CA THR A 79 20.96 77.79 -77.13
C THR A 79 20.73 78.47 -75.77
N ALA A 80 20.15 79.67 -75.77
CA ALA A 80 19.81 80.37 -74.54
C ALA A 80 18.82 79.60 -73.64
N GLY A 81 17.97 78.74 -74.22
CA GLY A 81 16.93 77.99 -73.48
C GLY A 81 17.27 76.52 -73.18
N ALA A 82 18.07 75.86 -74.03
CA ALA A 82 18.33 74.42 -73.91
C ALA A 82 19.67 73.98 -74.52
N ALA A 83 20.18 72.84 -74.05
CA ALA A 83 21.17 72.04 -74.76
C ALA A 83 20.49 70.88 -75.52
N LEU A 84 21.14 70.45 -76.58
CA LEU A 84 20.76 69.33 -77.43
C LEU A 84 22.02 68.58 -77.87
N TYR A 85 21.96 67.25 -77.91
CA TYR A 85 23.03 66.44 -78.46
C TYR A 85 22.60 65.74 -79.74
N LYS A 86 23.56 65.50 -80.63
CA LYS A 86 23.43 64.64 -81.81
C LYS A 86 24.61 63.68 -81.87
N VAL A 87 24.34 62.42 -82.17
CA VAL A 87 25.37 61.41 -82.45
C VAL A 87 25.14 60.91 -83.86
N LEU A 88 26.16 60.98 -84.70
CA LEU A 88 26.18 60.36 -86.03
C LEU A 88 27.15 59.18 -85.97
N PHE A 89 26.64 57.97 -86.16
CA PHE A 89 27.43 56.75 -86.16
C PHE A 89 28.07 56.45 -87.53
N PRO A 90 29.07 55.55 -87.59
CA PRO A 90 29.77 55.23 -88.84
C PRO A 90 28.90 54.56 -89.91
N ASP A 91 27.79 53.94 -89.50
CA ASP A 91 26.77 53.33 -90.38
C ASP A 91 25.81 54.36 -91.01
N GLY A 92 25.92 55.64 -90.63
CA GLY A 92 25.08 56.74 -91.10
C GLY A 92 23.82 56.96 -90.27
N THR A 93 23.60 56.23 -89.16
CA THR A 93 22.49 56.51 -88.25
C THR A 93 22.74 57.79 -87.44
N GLU A 94 21.70 58.64 -87.30
CA GLU A 94 21.76 59.88 -86.52
C GLU A 94 20.74 59.82 -85.36
N GLU A 95 21.25 59.87 -84.13
CA GLU A 95 20.45 59.95 -82.91
C GLU A 95 20.49 61.38 -82.34
N THR A 96 19.31 61.92 -82.01
CA THR A 96 19.19 63.29 -81.47
C THR A 96 18.53 63.29 -80.09
N TYR A 97 19.27 63.77 -79.09
CA TYR A 97 18.80 63.89 -77.71
C TYR A 97 18.42 65.35 -77.42
N ALA A 98 17.12 65.63 -77.49
CA ALA A 98 16.54 66.93 -77.13
C ALA A 98 16.08 66.97 -75.67
N LYS A 99 15.91 68.18 -75.10
CA LYS A 99 15.43 68.42 -73.72
C LYS A 99 16.30 67.77 -72.63
N VAL A 100 17.61 67.67 -72.84
CA VAL A 100 18.53 67.15 -71.83
C VAL A 100 18.53 68.06 -70.60
N GLY A 101 18.41 67.46 -69.40
CA GLY A 101 18.38 68.18 -68.13
C GLY A 101 19.62 69.04 -67.87
N ARG A 102 19.50 70.03 -66.97
CA ARG A 102 20.64 70.89 -66.57
C ARG A 102 21.71 70.03 -65.91
N GLY A 103 22.93 70.01 -66.44
CA GLY A 103 24.02 69.14 -65.95
C GLY A 103 23.84 67.64 -66.23
N ALA A 104 22.79 67.24 -66.95
CA ALA A 104 22.59 65.86 -67.37
C ALA A 104 23.28 65.63 -68.72
N VAL A 105 23.77 64.41 -68.94
CA VAL A 105 24.36 63.95 -70.21
C VAL A 105 23.78 62.56 -70.48
N PRO A 106 23.22 62.27 -71.66
CA PRO A 106 22.65 60.96 -72.00
C PRO A 106 23.65 59.82 -71.78
N ASP A 107 23.18 58.68 -71.28
CA ASP A 107 24.04 57.55 -70.91
C ASP A 107 24.84 56.98 -72.10
N ASP A 108 24.26 56.98 -73.30
CA ASP A 108 24.95 56.54 -74.51
C ASP A 108 26.14 57.46 -74.83
N ILE A 109 25.99 58.77 -74.63
CA ILE A 109 27.06 59.76 -74.82
C ILE A 109 28.13 59.61 -73.74
N ARG A 110 27.74 59.31 -72.50
CA ARG A 110 28.68 58.97 -71.41
C ARG A 110 29.49 57.71 -71.76
N ARG A 111 28.84 56.66 -72.29
CA ARG A 111 29.46 55.39 -72.71
C ARG A 111 30.39 55.52 -73.91
N LEU A 112 30.04 56.37 -74.87
CA LEU A 112 30.84 56.64 -76.08
C LEU A 112 32.07 57.51 -75.77
N LEU A 113 31.92 58.58 -75.00
CA LEU A 113 33.03 59.49 -74.68
C LEU A 113 33.96 58.91 -73.62
N ARG A 114 33.40 58.32 -72.55
CA ARG A 114 34.16 57.86 -71.36
C ARG A 114 35.03 58.98 -70.75
N LEU A 115 34.48 60.19 -70.69
CA LEU A 115 35.09 61.40 -70.13
C LEU A 115 34.29 61.96 -68.94
N HIS A 116 33.63 61.09 -68.17
CA HIS A 116 32.88 61.51 -66.98
C HIS A 116 33.80 61.55 -65.75
N SER A 117 33.46 62.38 -64.76
CA SER A 117 34.08 62.32 -63.44
C SER A 117 33.80 60.97 -62.77
N LEU A 118 34.70 60.55 -61.89
CA LEU A 118 34.49 59.46 -60.94
C LEU A 118 33.79 60.02 -59.71
N GLU A 119 32.61 59.52 -59.38
CA GLU A 119 31.94 59.85 -58.13
C GLU A 119 32.62 59.10 -56.97
N THR A 120 32.95 59.80 -55.89
CA THR A 120 33.49 59.21 -54.65
C THR A 120 32.77 59.83 -53.45
N ASP A 121 32.83 59.18 -52.28
CA ASP A 121 32.22 59.70 -51.04
C ASP A 121 32.76 61.09 -50.63
N ALA A 122 33.95 61.44 -51.08
CA ALA A 122 34.59 62.75 -50.87
C ALA A 122 34.29 63.78 -51.99
N GLY A 123 33.49 63.40 -53.00
CA GLY A 123 33.09 64.23 -54.14
C GLY A 123 33.62 63.74 -55.50
N PRO A 124 33.19 64.36 -56.60
CA PRO A 124 33.57 63.97 -57.96
C PRO A 124 35.03 64.30 -58.27
N ILE A 125 35.73 63.37 -58.92
CA ILE A 125 37.13 63.47 -59.33
C ILE A 125 37.23 63.31 -60.85
N ASP A 126 37.68 64.35 -61.54
CA ASP A 126 37.95 64.32 -62.98
C ASP A 126 39.39 63.85 -63.25
N VAL A 127 39.51 62.68 -63.87
CA VAL A 127 40.78 62.03 -64.24
C VAL A 127 41.23 62.42 -65.66
N HIS A 128 40.31 62.96 -66.47
CA HIS A 128 40.50 63.12 -67.92
C HIS A 128 40.84 64.56 -68.31
N ILE A 129 40.28 65.56 -67.62
CA ILE A 129 40.46 66.98 -67.94
C ILE A 129 41.03 67.75 -66.74
N GLY A 130 42.36 67.84 -66.69
CA GLY A 130 43.07 68.58 -65.65
C GLY A 130 42.64 70.06 -65.54
N ASN A 131 42.55 70.55 -64.31
CA ASN A 131 42.11 71.91 -64.00
C ASN A 131 43.31 72.88 -63.88
N GLN A 132 43.25 74.02 -64.58
CA GLN A 132 44.29 75.05 -64.59
C GLN A 132 44.60 75.64 -63.21
N ARG A 133 43.67 75.56 -62.24
CA ARG A 133 43.85 76.08 -60.86
C ARG A 133 44.45 75.07 -59.88
N THR A 134 44.32 73.77 -60.15
CA THR A 134 44.82 72.67 -59.30
C THR A 134 45.75 71.79 -60.14
N PRO A 135 46.99 72.27 -60.40
CA PRO A 135 47.91 71.61 -61.34
C PRO A 135 48.51 70.30 -60.80
N ILE A 136 48.34 70.02 -59.50
CA ILE A 136 48.86 68.83 -58.84
C ILE A 136 47.68 67.88 -58.62
N PHE A 137 47.57 66.83 -59.43
CA PHE A 137 46.48 65.85 -59.30
C PHE A 137 46.69 64.95 -58.06
N LEU A 138 45.63 64.77 -57.26
CA LEU A 138 45.54 63.94 -56.03
C LEU A 138 46.46 64.29 -54.86
N LEU A 139 47.66 64.85 -55.05
CA LEU A 139 48.61 65.09 -53.94
C LEU A 139 48.26 66.31 -53.07
N ASP A 140 47.40 67.20 -53.56
CA ASP A 140 46.85 68.34 -52.78
C ASP A 140 45.48 68.02 -52.14
N GLN A 141 44.96 66.81 -52.37
CA GLN A 141 43.66 66.35 -51.88
C GLN A 141 43.77 65.70 -50.49
N SER A 142 42.62 65.57 -49.81
CA SER A 142 42.58 64.88 -48.52
C SER A 142 42.88 63.39 -48.69
N GLY A 143 43.45 62.75 -47.66
CA GLY A 143 43.69 61.30 -47.67
C GLY A 143 42.42 60.48 -47.88
N SER A 144 41.25 60.98 -47.47
CA SER A 144 39.94 60.38 -47.75
C SER A 144 39.57 60.45 -49.23
N GLN A 145 39.83 61.58 -49.90
CA GLN A 145 39.53 61.75 -51.32
C GLN A 145 40.49 60.94 -52.21
N ALA A 146 41.78 60.90 -51.87
CA ALA A 146 42.74 60.04 -52.53
C ALA A 146 42.41 58.54 -52.30
N ALA A 147 42.02 58.15 -51.09
CA ALA A 147 41.55 56.79 -50.82
C ALA A 147 40.26 56.46 -51.60
N GLY A 148 39.32 57.40 -51.73
CA GLY A 148 38.11 57.26 -52.53
C GLY A 148 38.41 57.03 -54.02
N PHE A 149 39.40 57.75 -54.57
CA PHE A 149 39.89 57.51 -55.94
C PHE A 149 40.43 56.08 -56.12
N PHE A 150 41.23 55.56 -55.18
CA PHE A 150 41.71 54.18 -55.23
C PHE A 150 40.61 53.14 -54.92
N ALA A 151 39.63 53.49 -54.09
CA ALA A 151 38.47 52.65 -53.77
C ALA A 151 37.53 52.47 -54.97
N ALA A 152 37.43 53.48 -55.85
CA ALA A 152 36.73 53.40 -57.13
C ALA A 152 37.45 52.53 -58.20
N SER A 153 38.57 51.87 -57.84
CA SER A 153 39.15 50.82 -58.67
C SER A 153 38.45 49.48 -58.43
N THR A 154 38.29 48.69 -59.49
CA THR A 154 37.50 47.45 -59.48
C THR A 154 37.95 46.44 -58.42
N GLU A 155 39.25 46.39 -58.12
CA GLU A 155 39.82 45.47 -57.12
C GLU A 155 39.52 45.90 -55.68
N ALA A 156 39.45 47.20 -55.41
CA ALA A 156 39.12 47.73 -54.09
C ALA A 156 37.63 47.56 -53.76
N GLU A 157 36.76 47.73 -54.76
CA GLU A 157 35.32 47.48 -54.64
C GLU A 157 35.02 46.04 -54.18
N TYR A 158 35.68 45.04 -54.79
CA TYR A 158 35.55 43.64 -54.36
C TYR A 158 35.99 43.41 -52.90
N LEU A 159 37.08 44.04 -52.46
CA LEU A 159 37.59 43.85 -51.11
C LEU A 159 36.71 44.51 -50.04
N LEU A 160 36.12 45.68 -50.34
CA LEU A 160 35.13 46.32 -49.47
C LEU A 160 33.84 45.48 -49.37
N ALA A 161 33.37 44.93 -50.49
CA ALA A 161 32.23 44.01 -50.50
C ALA A 161 32.50 42.72 -49.70
N MET A 162 33.70 42.13 -49.82
CA MET A 162 34.11 40.99 -49.00
C MET A 162 34.15 41.34 -47.50
N GLN A 163 34.66 42.52 -47.14
CA GLN A 163 34.68 42.98 -45.74
C GLN A 163 33.25 43.15 -45.19
N GLN A 164 32.34 43.77 -45.94
CA GLN A 164 30.93 43.91 -45.53
C GLN A 164 30.26 42.55 -45.33
N LEU A 165 30.41 41.60 -46.26
CA LEU A 165 29.85 40.25 -46.13
C LEU A 165 30.40 39.48 -44.92
N LEU A 166 31.68 39.70 -44.55
CA LEU A 166 32.26 39.12 -43.33
C LEU A 166 31.66 39.76 -42.07
N LYS A 167 31.53 41.09 -42.02
CA LYS A 167 30.88 41.80 -40.90
C LYS A 167 29.41 41.37 -40.71
N GLU A 168 28.64 41.24 -41.79
CA GLU A 168 27.25 40.77 -41.75
C GLU A 168 27.13 39.34 -41.20
N ARG A 169 28.00 38.42 -41.63
CA ARG A 169 28.02 37.03 -41.14
C ARG A 169 28.42 36.96 -39.67
N ALA A 170 29.43 37.72 -39.24
CA ALA A 170 29.84 37.77 -37.85
C ALA A 170 28.72 38.33 -36.94
N ALA A 171 28.08 39.41 -37.36
CA ALA A 171 26.92 39.99 -36.67
C ALA A 171 25.74 39.01 -36.60
N GLN A 172 25.46 38.28 -37.68
CA GLN A 172 24.39 37.27 -37.69
C GLN A 172 24.67 36.13 -36.71
N ALA A 173 25.85 35.51 -36.77
CA ALA A 173 26.23 34.43 -35.86
C ALA A 173 26.22 34.88 -34.38
N GLN A 174 26.64 36.12 -34.08
CA GLN A 174 26.56 36.69 -32.73
C GLN A 174 25.12 36.90 -32.25
N ARG A 175 24.19 37.29 -33.15
CA ARG A 175 22.74 37.37 -32.84
C ARG A 175 22.16 35.98 -32.57
N ASP A 176 22.50 34.98 -33.38
CA ASP A 176 22.00 33.62 -33.22
C ASP A 176 22.54 32.97 -31.94
N ARG A 177 23.82 33.17 -31.62
CA ARG A 177 24.42 32.74 -30.34
C ARG A 177 23.68 33.32 -29.12
N ARG A 178 23.37 34.63 -29.15
CA ARG A 178 22.59 35.28 -28.09
C ARG A 178 21.17 34.71 -28.00
N ARG A 179 20.49 34.53 -29.13
CA ARG A 179 19.14 33.93 -29.18
C ARG A 179 19.11 32.52 -28.61
N LEU A 180 20.11 31.69 -28.93
CA LEU A 180 20.25 30.34 -28.36
C LEU A 180 20.46 30.40 -26.85
N GLN A 181 21.30 31.32 -26.36
CA GLN A 181 21.50 31.51 -24.92
C GLN A 181 20.22 31.96 -24.19
N GLU A 182 19.45 32.89 -24.76
CA GLU A 182 18.13 33.29 -24.24
C GLU A 182 17.12 32.12 -24.27
N THR A 183 17.19 31.26 -25.29
CA THR A 183 16.36 30.03 -25.40
C THR A 183 16.71 29.01 -24.33
N ILE A 184 18.01 28.75 -24.09
CA ILE A 184 18.49 27.86 -23.03
C ILE A 184 18.00 28.35 -21.66
N GLN A 185 18.16 29.65 -21.35
CA GLN A 185 17.69 30.24 -20.10
C GLN A 185 16.17 30.12 -19.91
N ALA A 186 15.39 30.24 -20.98
CA ALA A 186 13.95 30.03 -20.94
C ALA A 186 13.57 28.56 -20.67
N ILE A 187 14.30 27.60 -21.26
CA ILE A 187 14.08 26.18 -21.01
C ILE A 187 14.50 25.79 -19.59
N ASP A 188 15.65 26.25 -19.10
CA ASP A 188 16.10 26.02 -17.71
C ASP A 188 15.08 26.54 -16.70
N LYS A 189 14.49 27.72 -16.94
CA LYS A 189 13.43 28.28 -16.10
C LYS A 189 12.14 27.44 -16.12
N ASN A 190 11.82 26.79 -17.24
CA ASN A 190 10.72 25.84 -17.30
C ASN A 190 11.07 24.53 -16.58
N LEU A 191 12.33 24.09 -16.63
CA LEU A 191 12.81 22.90 -15.93
C LEU A 191 12.79 23.08 -14.40
N GLN A 192 13.08 24.28 -13.88
CA GLN A 192 12.95 24.63 -12.46
C GLN A 192 11.55 24.39 -11.87
N ALA A 193 10.49 24.42 -12.69
CA ALA A 193 9.14 24.06 -12.23
C ALA A 193 9.03 22.59 -11.76
N PHE A 194 10.00 21.75 -12.12
CA PHE A 194 10.07 20.34 -11.77
C PHE A 194 11.12 20.02 -10.68
N ASP A 195 11.75 21.03 -10.06
CA ASP A 195 12.75 20.85 -8.99
C ASP A 195 12.25 20.05 -7.77
N ALA A 196 10.93 19.96 -7.58
CA ALA A 196 10.30 19.17 -6.53
C ALA A 196 10.19 17.66 -6.84
N LEU A 197 10.41 17.22 -8.09
CA LEU A 197 10.26 15.82 -8.49
C LEU A 197 11.16 14.82 -7.73
N PRO A 198 12.43 15.12 -7.39
CA PRO A 198 13.26 14.21 -6.58
C PRO A 198 12.62 13.92 -5.21
N THR A 199 12.03 14.93 -4.57
CA THR A 199 11.30 14.78 -3.30
C THR A 199 10.04 13.93 -3.47
N VAL A 200 9.31 14.10 -4.58
CA VAL A 200 8.14 13.28 -4.91
C VAL A 200 8.54 11.83 -5.20
N ALA A 201 9.66 11.60 -5.90
CA ALA A 201 10.19 10.27 -6.17
C ALA A 201 10.61 9.55 -4.89
N GLN A 202 11.26 10.26 -3.95
CA GLN A 202 11.58 9.70 -2.63
C GLN A 202 10.31 9.36 -1.84
N ALA A 203 9.32 10.25 -1.78
CA ALA A 203 8.03 9.98 -1.13
C ALA A 203 7.29 8.80 -1.78
N MET A 204 7.41 8.61 -3.09
CA MET A 204 6.86 7.46 -3.82
C MET A 204 7.57 6.15 -3.45
N GLN A 205 8.90 6.13 -3.36
CA GLN A 205 9.65 4.97 -2.88
C GLN A 205 9.29 4.60 -1.43
N GLU A 206 9.11 5.60 -0.56
CA GLU A 206 8.63 5.38 0.80
C GLU A 206 7.20 4.79 0.82
N ALA A 207 6.30 5.30 -0.02
CA ALA A 207 4.94 4.78 -0.18
C ALA A 207 4.91 3.35 -0.74
N GLU A 208 5.74 3.01 -1.72
CA GLU A 208 5.91 1.64 -2.24
C GLU A 208 6.43 0.70 -1.15
N GLY A 209 7.41 1.13 -0.35
CA GLY A 209 7.93 0.38 0.78
C GLY A 209 6.87 0.14 1.87
N LEU A 210 6.01 1.12 2.14
CA LEU A 210 4.86 0.98 3.04
C LEU A 210 3.79 0.03 2.45
N TYR A 211 3.50 0.13 1.15
CA TYR A 211 2.55 -0.74 0.46
C TYR A 211 3.00 -2.21 0.46
N ALA A 212 4.29 -2.47 0.21
CA ALA A 212 4.85 -3.81 0.30
C ALA A 212 4.71 -4.41 1.71
N ARG A 213 4.92 -3.60 2.77
CA ARG A 213 4.67 -4.01 4.17
C ARG A 213 3.19 -4.29 4.43
N LEU A 214 2.28 -3.46 3.89
CA LEU A 214 0.83 -3.67 4.00
C LEU A 214 0.39 -4.97 3.32
N GLU A 215 0.92 -5.31 2.14
CA GLU A 215 0.62 -6.58 1.46
C GLU A 215 1.13 -7.80 2.24
N VAL A 216 2.33 -7.74 2.83
CA VAL A 216 2.82 -8.80 3.73
C VAL A 216 1.90 -8.97 4.94
N LEU A 217 1.48 -7.88 5.58
CA LEU A 217 0.53 -7.92 6.70
C LEU A 217 -0.84 -8.46 6.26
N ARG A 218 -1.36 -8.02 5.10
CA ARG A 218 -2.63 -8.48 4.52
C ARG A 218 -2.62 -9.99 4.29
N ARG A 219 -1.51 -10.56 3.79
CA ARG A 219 -1.33 -12.02 3.62
C ARG A 219 -1.26 -12.78 4.95
N ALA A 220 -0.88 -12.12 6.05
CA ALA A 220 -0.91 -12.72 7.38
C ALA A 220 -2.31 -12.73 8.04
N ILE A 221 -3.24 -11.86 7.62
CA ILE A 221 -4.59 -11.77 8.20
C ILE A 221 -5.38 -13.10 8.12
N PRO A 222 -5.42 -13.83 6.98
CA PRO A 222 -6.09 -15.13 6.92
C PRO A 222 -5.51 -16.17 7.90
N ALA A 223 -4.18 -16.24 8.01
CA ALA A 223 -3.52 -17.16 8.94
C ALA A 223 -3.84 -16.81 10.41
N LEU A 224 -3.85 -15.51 10.76
CA LEU A 224 -4.28 -15.04 12.08
C LEU A 224 -5.75 -15.35 12.35
N ASN A 225 -6.64 -15.21 11.36
CA ASN A 225 -8.05 -15.57 11.50
C ASN A 225 -8.25 -17.08 11.74
N ILE A 226 -7.46 -17.95 11.10
CA ILE A 226 -7.49 -19.40 11.36
C ILE A 226 -7.09 -19.70 12.81
N VAL A 227 -6.02 -19.06 13.31
CA VAL A 227 -5.58 -19.23 14.71
C VAL A 227 -6.63 -18.70 15.70
N ILE A 228 -7.30 -17.58 15.40
CA ILE A 228 -8.43 -17.06 16.18
C ILE A 228 -9.57 -18.08 16.24
N GLN A 229 -10.00 -18.64 15.10
CA GLN A 229 -11.05 -19.68 15.05
C GLN A 229 -10.65 -20.93 15.84
N GLN A 230 -9.42 -21.39 15.72
CA GLN A 230 -8.91 -22.53 16.50
C GLN A 230 -8.99 -22.27 18.00
N ALA A 231 -8.58 -21.08 18.46
CA ALA A 231 -8.59 -20.76 19.87
C ALA A 231 -9.99 -20.37 20.41
N GLU A 232 -10.92 -19.90 19.57
CA GLU A 232 -12.36 -19.83 19.88
C GLU A 232 -12.95 -21.23 20.14
N THR A 233 -12.71 -22.21 19.24
CA THR A 233 -13.21 -23.58 19.45
C THR A 233 -12.57 -24.26 20.68
N LEU A 234 -11.30 -23.98 20.98
CA LEU A 234 -10.68 -24.39 22.23
C LEU A 234 -11.36 -23.75 23.44
N ARG A 235 -11.63 -22.43 23.43
CA ARG A 235 -12.32 -21.70 24.51
C ARG A 235 -13.68 -22.33 24.84
N ASP A 236 -14.45 -22.73 23.84
CA ASP A 236 -15.75 -23.36 24.05
C ASP A 236 -15.67 -24.81 24.54
N ARG A 237 -14.67 -25.58 24.09
CA ARG A 237 -14.35 -26.89 24.71
C ARG A 237 -13.96 -26.72 26.18
N CYS A 238 -13.20 -25.69 26.52
CA CYS A 238 -12.80 -25.39 27.90
C CYS A 238 -13.99 -25.00 28.77
N ARG A 239 -14.89 -24.14 28.27
CA ARG A 239 -16.15 -23.82 28.96
C ARG A 239 -16.99 -25.07 29.22
N THR A 240 -17.06 -25.98 28.26
CA THR A 240 -17.78 -27.25 28.39
C THR A 240 -17.13 -28.14 29.45
N LEU A 241 -15.81 -28.29 29.43
CA LEU A 241 -15.05 -29.06 30.42
C LEU A 241 -15.10 -28.46 31.82
N SER A 242 -15.05 -27.13 31.96
CA SER A 242 -15.21 -26.45 33.25
C SER A 242 -16.63 -26.64 33.78
N ARG A 243 -17.66 -26.58 32.94
CA ARG A 243 -19.05 -26.87 33.36
C ARG A 243 -19.22 -28.31 33.83
N THR A 244 -18.68 -29.29 33.12
CA THR A 244 -18.73 -30.69 33.60
C THR A 244 -17.91 -30.89 34.87
N SER A 245 -16.72 -30.29 34.99
CA SER A 245 -15.96 -30.30 36.25
C SER A 245 -16.77 -29.73 37.42
N GLN A 246 -17.43 -28.60 37.23
CA GLN A 246 -18.26 -27.94 38.24
C GLN A 246 -19.55 -28.72 38.57
N SER A 247 -20.08 -29.51 37.63
CA SER A 247 -21.14 -30.50 37.91
C SER A 247 -20.62 -31.70 38.70
N LEU A 248 -19.38 -32.15 38.45
CA LEU A 248 -18.74 -33.27 39.16
C LEU A 248 -18.28 -32.89 40.57
N GLU A 249 -17.87 -31.64 40.82
CA GLU A 249 -17.53 -31.11 42.15
C GLU A 249 -18.72 -31.16 43.13
N ASN A 250 -19.96 -31.15 42.62
CA ASN A 250 -21.17 -31.27 43.44
C ASN A 250 -21.54 -32.74 43.75
N LEU A 251 -20.77 -33.73 43.30
CA LEU A 251 -20.94 -35.12 43.72
C LEU A 251 -20.29 -35.32 45.09
N HIS A 252 -21.12 -35.33 46.14
CA HIS A 252 -20.68 -35.76 47.46
C HIS A 252 -20.19 -37.21 47.43
N THR A 253 -19.18 -37.52 48.27
CA THR A 253 -18.68 -38.88 48.46
C THR A 253 -19.83 -39.84 48.78
N PRO A 254 -19.91 -41.02 48.13
CA PRO A 254 -20.99 -41.97 48.39
C PRO A 254 -21.04 -42.34 49.87
N PRO A 255 -22.23 -42.53 50.46
CA PRO A 255 -22.36 -42.87 51.87
C PRO A 255 -21.60 -44.17 52.15
N PRO A 256 -20.86 -44.28 53.26
CA PRO A 256 -20.07 -45.46 53.56
C PRO A 256 -20.99 -46.68 53.65
N LEU A 257 -20.78 -47.65 52.75
CA LEU A 257 -21.45 -48.94 52.78
C LEU A 257 -21.09 -49.61 54.10
N HIS A 258 -22.09 -49.78 54.98
CA HIS A 258 -21.89 -50.37 56.29
C HIS A 258 -21.48 -51.84 56.16
N GLU A 259 -20.69 -52.33 57.11
CA GLU A 259 -20.09 -53.67 57.07
C GLU A 259 -21.14 -54.76 56.83
N THR A 260 -20.96 -55.53 55.76
CA THR A 260 -21.89 -56.59 55.31
C THR A 260 -21.75 -57.90 56.10
N THR A 261 -20.88 -57.91 57.12
CA THR A 261 -20.59 -59.05 58.01
C THR A 261 -21.82 -59.64 58.71
N PRO A 262 -22.79 -58.87 59.25
CA PRO A 262 -23.99 -59.46 59.89
C PRO A 262 -24.86 -60.20 58.87
N LEU A 263 -25.03 -59.62 57.69
CA LEU A 263 -25.89 -60.12 56.62
C LEU A 263 -25.33 -61.43 56.02
N LEU A 264 -24.00 -61.54 55.96
CA LEU A 264 -23.30 -62.77 55.54
C LEU A 264 -23.45 -63.88 56.59
N VAL A 265 -23.42 -63.56 57.89
CA VAL A 265 -23.69 -64.51 58.97
C VAL A 265 -25.14 -65.01 58.94
N ASP A 266 -26.12 -64.14 58.67
CA ASP A 266 -27.53 -64.55 58.59
C ASP A 266 -27.85 -65.37 57.33
N LEU A 267 -27.19 -65.10 56.19
CA LEU A 267 -27.24 -65.99 55.02
C LEU A 267 -26.66 -67.38 55.33
N GLN A 268 -25.55 -67.47 56.07
CA GLN A 268 -24.98 -68.76 56.50
C GLN A 268 -25.90 -69.52 57.47
N LYS A 269 -26.67 -68.81 58.32
CA LYS A 269 -27.72 -69.44 59.16
C LYS A 269 -28.85 -69.98 58.30
N LEU A 270 -29.35 -69.20 57.33
CA LEU A 270 -30.41 -69.60 56.40
C LEU A 270 -30.02 -70.83 55.57
N GLU A 271 -28.79 -70.90 55.07
CA GLU A 271 -28.31 -72.12 54.40
C GLU A 271 -28.30 -73.34 55.33
N LYS A 272 -27.91 -73.18 56.60
CA LYS A 272 -27.93 -74.27 57.58
C LYS A 272 -29.36 -74.76 57.86
N THR A 273 -30.34 -73.87 58.01
CA THR A 273 -31.75 -74.29 58.19
C THR A 273 -32.32 -74.94 56.93
N ILE A 274 -32.01 -74.45 55.73
CA ILE A 274 -32.41 -75.10 54.47
C ILE A 274 -31.82 -76.53 54.35
N ARG A 275 -30.55 -76.71 54.73
CA ARG A 275 -29.92 -78.06 54.78
C ARG A 275 -30.53 -78.96 55.85
N LEU A 276 -31.02 -78.40 56.97
CA LEU A 276 -31.71 -79.16 58.01
C LEU A 276 -33.10 -79.61 57.54
N LEU A 277 -33.87 -78.71 56.92
CA LEU A 277 -35.17 -79.00 56.31
C LEU A 277 -35.08 -80.12 55.26
N LYS A 278 -34.11 -80.05 54.35
CA LYS A 278 -33.87 -81.14 53.38
C LYS A 278 -33.52 -82.48 54.03
N LYS A 279 -32.91 -82.48 55.22
CA LYS A 279 -32.67 -83.71 55.99
C LYS A 279 -33.93 -84.23 56.68
N THR A 280 -34.81 -83.36 57.17
CA THR A 280 -36.08 -83.77 57.78
C THR A 280 -37.08 -84.26 56.74
N ASP A 281 -37.13 -83.65 55.55
CA ASP A 281 -37.96 -84.12 54.44
C ASP A 281 -37.51 -85.52 53.99
N TYR A 282 -36.20 -85.72 53.79
CA TYR A 282 -35.64 -87.04 53.46
C TYR A 282 -35.95 -88.09 54.54
N ALA A 283 -35.90 -87.71 55.82
CA ALA A 283 -36.27 -88.61 56.92
C ALA A 283 -37.78 -88.93 56.93
N ALA A 284 -38.64 -87.95 56.63
CA ALA A 284 -40.08 -88.14 56.52
C ALA A 284 -40.47 -89.07 55.35
N ASP A 285 -39.88 -88.86 54.17
CA ASP A 285 -40.07 -89.72 53.00
C ASP A 285 -39.64 -91.17 53.30
N THR A 286 -38.53 -91.39 54.01
CA THR A 286 -38.11 -92.75 54.41
C THR A 286 -39.01 -93.43 55.44
N LEU A 287 -39.83 -92.67 56.18
CA LEU A 287 -40.77 -93.20 57.17
C LEU A 287 -42.19 -93.41 56.62
N ALA A 288 -42.48 -92.92 55.41
CA ALA A 288 -43.79 -93.03 54.76
C ALA A 288 -44.05 -94.39 54.05
N SER A 289 -43.06 -95.29 54.01
CA SER A 289 -43.06 -96.49 53.14
C SER A 289 -43.11 -97.83 53.92
N LEU A 290 -43.90 -97.89 55.00
CA LEU A 290 -44.18 -99.12 55.74
C LEU A 290 -45.69 -99.34 55.87
N ASP A 291 -46.22 -100.32 55.14
CA ASP A 291 -47.64 -100.70 55.13
C ASP A 291 -48.13 -101.23 56.49
N GLY A 292 -49.38 -100.93 56.82
CA GLY A 292 -49.97 -101.20 58.14
C GLY A 292 -50.70 -102.57 58.29
N PRO A 293 -50.88 -103.07 59.53
CA PRO A 293 -51.63 -104.29 59.82
C PRO A 293 -53.16 -104.06 60.02
N PRO A 294 -54.01 -105.10 59.87
CA PRO A 294 -55.45 -104.94 59.60
C PRO A 294 -56.42 -105.09 60.80
N ALA A 295 -57.71 -104.84 60.55
CA ALA A 295 -58.77 -104.65 61.53
C ALA A 295 -59.28 -105.91 62.26
N LEU A 296 -59.75 -105.72 63.51
CA LEU A 296 -60.47 -106.71 64.33
C LEU A 296 -61.84 -106.14 64.79
N LYS A 297 -62.83 -107.03 65.01
CA LYS A 297 -64.26 -106.67 65.17
C LYS A 297 -64.76 -106.59 66.62
N ASP A 298 -65.72 -105.68 66.80
CA ASP A 298 -66.85 -105.62 67.76
C ASP A 298 -66.81 -106.50 69.03
N THR A 299 -66.79 -105.85 70.20
CA THR A 299 -66.76 -106.49 71.53
C THR A 299 -67.80 -105.95 72.50
N ALA A 300 -69.06 -105.82 72.09
CA ALA A 300 -70.19 -105.46 72.97
C ALA A 300 -70.38 -106.36 74.22
N ARG A 301 -69.66 -107.50 74.34
CA ARG A 301 -69.70 -108.42 75.48
C ARG A 301 -68.73 -108.11 76.62
N LEU A 302 -67.68 -107.30 76.41
CA LEU A 302 -66.70 -106.97 77.47
C LEU A 302 -67.30 -106.07 78.57
N HIS A 303 -68.33 -105.29 78.25
CA HIS A 303 -69.05 -104.45 79.21
C HIS A 303 -69.81 -105.24 80.29
N ALA A 304 -70.06 -106.54 80.09
CA ALA A 304 -70.74 -107.39 81.08
C ALA A 304 -69.80 -108.00 82.13
N LEU A 305 -68.49 -108.06 81.86
CA LEU A 305 -67.53 -108.79 82.72
C LEU A 305 -66.88 -107.88 83.78
N HIS A 306 -66.75 -106.58 83.49
CA HIS A 306 -66.23 -105.60 84.46
C HIS A 306 -67.14 -105.45 85.68
N THR A 307 -68.47 -105.48 85.47
CA THR A 307 -69.50 -105.35 86.50
C THR A 307 -69.56 -106.53 87.48
N ALA A 308 -68.87 -107.64 87.19
CA ALA A 308 -68.80 -108.82 88.05
C ALA A 308 -67.62 -108.76 89.04
N LEU A 309 -66.49 -108.12 88.68
CA LEU A 309 -65.27 -108.12 89.50
C LEU A 309 -65.36 -107.17 90.69
N ASP A 310 -65.96 -105.98 90.53
CA ASP A 310 -66.13 -105.02 91.63
C ASP A 310 -67.01 -105.56 92.78
N ARG A 311 -67.86 -106.56 92.50
CA ARG A 311 -68.69 -107.24 93.52
C ARG A 311 -67.94 -108.29 94.34
N MET A 312 -66.74 -108.71 93.93
CA MET A 312 -65.93 -109.70 94.68
C MET A 312 -64.96 -109.06 95.68
N GLY A 313 -64.56 -107.80 95.50
CA GLY A 313 -63.68 -107.09 96.45
C GLY A 313 -64.29 -106.91 97.85
N TYR A 314 -65.63 -106.87 97.95
CA TYR A 314 -66.34 -106.69 99.22
C TYR A 314 -66.51 -108.00 100.03
N ALA A 315 -66.10 -109.16 99.47
CA ALA A 315 -66.36 -110.49 100.04
C ALA A 315 -65.11 -111.21 100.60
N VAL A 316 -63.92 -110.62 100.49
CA VAL A 316 -62.72 -110.99 101.28
C VAL A 316 -62.62 -110.07 102.50
N SER A 317 -63.74 -109.84 103.20
CA SER A 317 -64.02 -110.52 104.48
C SER A 317 -62.78 -110.55 105.40
N GLN A 318 -62.78 -109.75 106.46
CA GLN A 318 -63.35 -110.17 107.75
C GLN A 318 -62.74 -111.46 108.37
N LEU A 319 -61.59 -111.95 107.88
CA LEU A 319 -60.98 -113.22 108.31
C LEU A 319 -59.48 -113.12 108.64
N SER A 320 -59.05 -112.02 109.28
CA SER A 320 -57.78 -111.99 110.04
C SER A 320 -57.78 -111.02 111.22
N ALA A 321 -58.96 -110.68 111.76
CA ALA A 321 -59.07 -110.10 113.09
C ALA A 321 -58.90 -111.19 114.17
N GLN A 322 -57.71 -111.81 114.26
CA GLN A 322 -57.35 -112.71 115.37
C GLN A 322 -55.85 -113.04 115.44
N SER A 323 -55.15 -112.44 116.43
CA SER A 323 -54.13 -113.01 117.33
C SER A 323 -53.16 -111.91 117.83
N ALA A 324 -53.20 -111.63 119.15
CA ALA A 324 -52.12 -111.95 120.10
C ALA A 324 -50.86 -111.06 119.92
N ILE A 325 -50.77 -109.85 120.51
CA ILE A 325 -50.61 -109.49 121.96
C ILE A 325 -49.15 -109.63 122.45
N HIS A 326 -48.74 -108.72 123.37
CA HIS A 326 -47.45 -108.57 124.09
C HIS A 326 -46.39 -107.74 123.34
N SER A 327 -45.64 -106.79 123.92
CA SER A 327 -45.50 -106.28 125.32
C SER A 327 -44.70 -104.92 125.30
N GLN A 328 -44.53 -104.09 126.34
CA GLN A 328 -44.81 -104.17 127.80
C GLN A 328 -44.94 -102.76 128.46
N THR A 329 -45.90 -102.60 129.38
CA THR A 329 -45.88 -101.90 130.71
C THR A 329 -45.15 -100.56 130.96
N GLU A 330 -45.88 -99.59 131.56
CA GLU A 330 -45.77 -99.26 133.01
C GLU A 330 -47.04 -98.52 133.58
N PRO A 331 -47.48 -98.72 134.85
CA PRO A 331 -48.72 -98.17 135.44
C PRO A 331 -48.51 -97.44 136.81
N PRO A 332 -49.40 -97.50 137.84
CA PRO A 332 -50.62 -96.68 138.12
C PRO A 332 -50.54 -95.89 139.46
N PRO A 333 -51.57 -95.10 139.90
CA PRO A 333 -52.60 -95.59 140.87
C PRO A 333 -54.03 -94.96 140.74
N THR A 334 -55.17 -95.71 140.65
CA THR A 334 -56.17 -96.14 141.69
C THR A 334 -56.87 -95.04 142.53
N LEU A 335 -58.18 -95.01 142.88
CA LEU A 335 -59.47 -95.73 142.63
C LEU A 335 -60.63 -94.78 143.11
N PHE A 336 -61.88 -94.75 142.60
CA PHE A 336 -63.03 -95.63 142.93
C PHE A 336 -64.34 -95.28 142.14
N ASP A 337 -65.25 -96.26 142.05
CA ASP A 337 -66.67 -96.33 141.56
C ASP A 337 -67.50 -95.05 141.26
N THR A 338 -68.28 -94.98 140.17
CA THR A 338 -69.55 -95.74 139.98
C THR A 338 -70.11 -95.65 138.52
N PRO A 339 -70.99 -96.58 138.09
CA PRO A 339 -71.36 -96.73 136.67
C PRO A 339 -72.63 -95.97 136.24
N ALA A 340 -72.47 -94.80 135.61
CA ALA A 340 -73.57 -94.15 134.86
C ALA A 340 -73.13 -93.10 133.80
N LEU A 341 -71.94 -92.48 133.93
CA LEU A 341 -71.62 -91.22 133.24
C LEU A 341 -70.76 -91.33 131.97
N ALA A 342 -70.11 -92.46 131.70
CA ALA A 342 -69.16 -92.60 130.59
C ALA A 342 -69.81 -92.46 129.18
N HIS A 343 -71.07 -92.89 129.03
CA HIS A 343 -71.75 -92.88 127.73
C HIS A 343 -72.21 -91.45 127.30
N LEU A 344 -72.27 -90.51 128.25
CA LEU A 344 -72.55 -89.09 127.98
C LEU A 344 -71.28 -88.31 127.64
N THR A 345 -70.16 -88.59 128.31
CA THR A 345 -68.87 -87.93 128.02
C THR A 345 -68.36 -88.25 126.62
N GLN A 346 -68.45 -89.51 126.16
CA GLN A 346 -67.99 -89.89 124.82
C GLN A 346 -68.73 -89.15 123.69
N ARG A 347 -70.05 -88.93 123.81
CA ARG A 347 -70.83 -88.13 122.83
C ARG A 347 -70.58 -86.62 122.92
N LEU A 348 -70.20 -86.11 124.09
CA LEU A 348 -69.82 -84.72 124.30
C LEU A 348 -68.42 -84.41 123.75
N GLU A 349 -67.47 -85.33 123.88
CA GLU A 349 -66.12 -85.17 123.30
C GLU A 349 -66.14 -85.25 121.76
N GLU A 350 -66.90 -86.17 121.17
CA GLU A 350 -67.06 -86.22 119.71
C GLU A 350 -67.69 -84.93 119.13
N THR A 351 -68.65 -84.33 119.83
CA THR A 351 -69.29 -83.07 119.39
C THR A 351 -68.44 -81.84 119.67
N GLN A 352 -67.69 -81.79 120.79
CA GLN A 352 -66.73 -80.71 121.04
C GLN A 352 -65.54 -80.75 120.08
N ASN A 353 -65.04 -81.93 119.72
CA ASN A 353 -63.93 -82.07 118.77
C ASN A 353 -64.35 -81.71 117.34
N ARG A 354 -65.56 -82.09 116.90
CA ARG A 354 -66.13 -81.60 115.63
C ARG A 354 -66.30 -80.08 115.62
N ARG A 355 -66.79 -79.48 116.73
CA ARG A 355 -66.94 -78.03 116.83
C ARG A 355 -65.59 -77.30 116.81
N ARG A 356 -64.56 -77.81 117.48
CA ARG A 356 -63.20 -77.23 117.45
C ARG A 356 -62.58 -77.30 116.05
N ALA A 357 -62.79 -78.38 115.31
CA ALA A 357 -62.32 -78.51 113.92
C ALA A 357 -62.99 -77.50 112.98
N GLU A 358 -64.30 -77.28 113.11
CA GLU A 358 -65.02 -76.31 112.27
C GLU A 358 -64.80 -74.85 112.70
N GLU A 359 -64.56 -74.55 113.98
CA GLU A 359 -64.19 -73.19 114.43
C GLU A 359 -62.82 -72.77 113.88
N HIS A 360 -61.84 -73.70 113.83
CA HIS A 360 -60.55 -73.47 113.15
C HIS A 360 -60.69 -73.32 111.63
N ARG A 361 -61.57 -74.08 110.97
CA ARG A 361 -61.89 -73.86 109.54
C ARG A 361 -62.56 -72.52 109.29
N ARG A 362 -63.46 -72.08 110.16
CA ARG A 362 -64.20 -70.82 110.00
C ARG A 362 -63.33 -69.58 110.22
N GLN A 363 -62.35 -69.63 111.13
CA GLN A 363 -61.42 -68.52 111.36
C GLN A 363 -60.27 -68.43 110.35
N ALA A 364 -60.06 -69.46 109.53
CA ALA A 364 -59.10 -69.42 108.42
C ALA A 364 -59.72 -68.97 107.07
N ILE A 365 -61.04 -68.77 107.00
CA ILE A 365 -61.76 -68.35 105.77
C ILE A 365 -62.49 -67.02 106.00
N GLN A 366 -61.74 -66.00 106.42
CA GLN A 366 -61.99 -64.56 106.22
C GLN A 366 -60.75 -63.81 106.75
N PRO A 367 -59.82 -63.28 105.90
CA PRO A 367 -60.11 -62.62 104.63
C PRO A 367 -59.27 -63.05 103.39
N LEU A 368 -59.99 -63.24 102.27
CA LEU A 368 -59.67 -62.89 100.86
C LEU A 368 -58.22 -62.88 100.31
N GLY A 369 -58.01 -63.72 99.29
CA GLY A 369 -57.00 -63.54 98.22
C GLY A 369 -56.96 -64.75 97.24
N PRO A 370 -57.18 -64.59 95.92
CA PRO A 370 -57.16 -65.71 94.96
C PRO A 370 -55.76 -66.00 94.36
N PRO A 371 -55.39 -67.28 94.11
CA PRO A 371 -54.23 -67.66 93.31
C PRO A 371 -54.51 -67.62 91.78
N PRO A 372 -53.47 -67.61 90.92
CA PRO A 372 -53.54 -66.97 89.59
C PRO A 372 -54.08 -67.81 88.42
N GLU A 373 -54.52 -67.11 87.38
CA GLU A 373 -54.90 -67.65 86.07
C GLU A 373 -53.69 -68.04 85.19
N LEU A 374 -53.95 -68.85 84.17
CA LEU A 374 -52.95 -69.34 83.21
C LEU A 374 -52.50 -68.24 82.24
N ASN A 375 -51.24 -67.80 82.36
CA ASN A 375 -50.67 -66.78 81.48
C ASN A 375 -50.47 -67.26 80.03
N ALA A 376 -50.87 -66.43 79.07
CA ALA A 376 -50.55 -66.59 77.65
C ALA A 376 -49.05 -66.46 77.37
N VAL A 377 -48.53 -67.20 76.38
CA VAL A 377 -47.09 -67.37 76.10
C VAL A 377 -46.50 -66.17 75.33
N PRO A 378 -45.68 -65.28 75.94
CA PRO A 378 -45.16 -64.09 75.26
C PRO A 378 -44.03 -64.41 74.28
N ALA A 379 -43.43 -65.60 74.39
CA ALA A 379 -42.30 -66.03 73.56
C ALA A 379 -42.69 -66.27 72.09
N LEU A 380 -43.92 -66.74 71.82
CA LEU A 380 -44.39 -67.00 70.46
C LEU A 380 -44.67 -65.70 69.69
N VAL A 381 -45.31 -64.71 70.32
CA VAL A 381 -45.63 -63.41 69.71
C VAL A 381 -44.35 -62.66 69.32
N ARG A 382 -43.35 -62.61 70.21
CA ARG A 382 -42.04 -62.01 69.89
C ARG A 382 -41.35 -62.71 68.71
N MET A 383 -41.47 -64.03 68.61
CA MET A 383 -40.84 -64.79 67.54
C MET A 383 -41.48 -64.48 66.18
N THR A 384 -42.82 -64.38 66.12
CA THR A 384 -43.53 -63.96 64.90
C THR A 384 -43.20 -62.52 64.51
N GLU A 385 -43.14 -61.58 65.47
CA GLU A 385 -42.76 -60.18 65.22
C GLU A 385 -41.33 -60.07 64.66
N THR A 386 -40.37 -60.82 65.21
CA THR A 386 -39.00 -60.85 64.66
C THR A 386 -38.93 -61.45 63.25
N MET A 387 -39.78 -62.44 62.94
CA MET A 387 -39.77 -63.09 61.64
C MET A 387 -40.36 -62.19 60.55
N GLU A 388 -41.41 -61.42 60.86
CA GLU A 388 -41.92 -60.38 59.96
C GLU A 388 -40.92 -59.24 59.74
N ALA A 389 -40.21 -58.80 60.79
CA ALA A 389 -39.21 -57.74 60.67
C ALA A 389 -38.05 -58.14 59.75
N LEU A 390 -37.57 -59.38 59.87
CA LEU A 390 -36.52 -59.92 59.01
C LEU A 390 -36.95 -60.03 57.55
N LEU A 391 -38.19 -60.48 57.26
CA LEU A 391 -38.73 -60.54 55.90
C LEU A 391 -38.76 -59.15 55.23
N ARG A 392 -39.25 -58.12 55.95
CA ARG A 392 -39.26 -56.73 55.44
C ARG A 392 -37.85 -56.16 55.20
N SER A 393 -36.87 -56.54 56.02
CA SER A 393 -35.47 -56.15 55.79
C SER A 393 -34.86 -56.83 54.55
N LEU A 394 -35.29 -58.06 54.24
CA LEU A 394 -34.78 -58.83 53.12
C LEU A 394 -35.34 -58.31 51.79
N GLU A 395 -36.61 -57.92 51.75
CA GLU A 395 -37.24 -57.25 50.61
C GLU A 395 -36.56 -55.90 50.31
N THR A 396 -36.32 -55.07 51.33
CA THR A 396 -35.65 -53.77 51.16
C THR A 396 -34.17 -53.89 50.76
N ALA A 397 -33.47 -54.92 51.24
CA ALA A 397 -32.11 -55.24 50.78
C ALA A 397 -32.09 -55.71 49.32
N GLN A 398 -33.04 -56.56 48.91
CA GLN A 398 -33.15 -57.03 47.52
C GLN A 398 -33.52 -55.90 46.55
N ALA A 399 -34.38 -54.96 46.95
CA ALA A 399 -34.70 -53.77 46.17
C ALA A 399 -33.44 -52.91 45.89
N LYS A 400 -32.68 -52.58 46.94
CA LYS A 400 -31.42 -51.82 46.82
C LYS A 400 -30.36 -52.55 45.98
N HIS A 401 -30.26 -53.87 46.08
CA HIS A 401 -29.32 -54.63 45.26
C HIS A 401 -29.69 -54.59 43.77
N ARG A 402 -30.99 -54.66 43.43
CA ARG A 402 -31.45 -54.53 42.02
C ARG A 402 -31.19 -53.13 41.44
N GLU A 403 -31.27 -52.07 42.24
CA GLU A 403 -30.92 -50.71 41.79
C GLU A 403 -29.40 -50.54 41.57
N LEU A 404 -28.56 -51.18 42.39
CA LEU A 404 -27.10 -51.05 42.33
C LEU A 404 -26.41 -52.01 41.35
N ALA A 405 -27.07 -53.09 40.94
CA ALA A 405 -26.48 -54.14 40.08
C ALA A 405 -26.17 -53.70 38.63
N HIS A 406 -26.59 -52.50 38.21
CA HIS A 406 -26.40 -51.97 36.86
C HIS A 406 -25.31 -50.89 36.76
N LEU A 407 -24.57 -50.61 37.82
CA LEU A 407 -23.50 -49.61 37.82
C LEU A 407 -22.19 -50.20 37.30
N GLU A 408 -21.70 -49.71 36.16
CA GLU A 408 -20.36 -50.01 35.66
C GLU A 408 -19.27 -49.45 36.61
N PRO A 409 -18.12 -50.13 36.77
CA PRO A 409 -17.04 -49.66 37.62
C PRO A 409 -16.41 -48.37 37.07
N LEU A 410 -16.09 -47.43 37.96
CA LEU A 410 -15.47 -46.16 37.57
C LEU A 410 -14.09 -46.39 36.89
N PRO A 411 -13.79 -45.67 35.80
CA PRO A 411 -12.45 -45.71 35.19
C PRO A 411 -11.40 -45.08 36.13
N GLU A 412 -10.20 -45.65 36.14
CA GLU A 412 -9.10 -45.21 37.01
C GLU A 412 -8.69 -43.75 36.75
N VAL A 413 -8.62 -42.95 37.83
CA VAL A 413 -8.23 -41.54 37.78
C VAL A 413 -6.73 -41.43 37.51
N ARG A 414 -6.36 -40.92 36.32
CA ARG A 414 -4.97 -40.65 35.95
C ARG A 414 -4.46 -39.32 36.54
N ASP A 415 -3.14 -39.31 36.76
CA ASP A 415 -2.30 -38.25 37.34
C ASP A 415 -2.80 -36.78 37.16
N PRO A 416 -3.06 -36.03 38.26
CA PRO A 416 -3.49 -34.63 38.19
C PRO A 416 -2.45 -33.67 37.59
N ALA A 417 -1.17 -34.05 37.46
CA ALA A 417 -0.18 -33.24 36.74
C ALA A 417 -0.54 -33.05 35.26
N GLY A 418 -1.34 -33.95 34.66
CA GLY A 418 -1.90 -33.77 33.32
C GLY A 418 -2.92 -32.62 33.27
N LEU A 419 -3.80 -32.52 34.27
CA LEU A 419 -4.82 -31.48 34.36
C LEU A 419 -4.21 -30.09 34.58
N ILE A 420 -3.20 -29.98 35.45
CA ILE A 420 -2.50 -28.70 35.71
C ILE A 420 -1.80 -28.17 34.45
N ARG A 421 -1.13 -29.06 33.69
CA ARG A 421 -0.51 -28.67 32.40
C ARG A 421 -1.55 -28.25 31.37
N ILE A 422 -2.74 -28.85 31.39
CA ILE A 422 -3.86 -28.43 30.55
C ILE A 422 -4.31 -27.04 30.98
N THR A 423 -4.63 -26.77 32.25
CA THR A 423 -5.05 -25.43 32.71
C THR A 423 -4.03 -24.35 32.38
N ASP A 424 -2.73 -24.59 32.59
CA ASP A 424 -1.68 -23.63 32.22
C ASP A 424 -1.60 -23.40 30.70
N ALA A 425 -1.88 -24.42 29.89
CA ALA A 425 -1.97 -24.25 28.42
C ALA A 425 -3.23 -23.45 28.03
N LEU A 426 -4.34 -23.63 28.75
CA LEU A 426 -5.60 -22.92 28.49
C LEU A 426 -5.50 -21.43 28.84
N ASP A 427 -4.87 -21.06 29.95
CA ASP A 427 -4.67 -19.65 30.29
C ASP A 427 -3.69 -18.94 29.32
N ARG A 428 -2.65 -19.64 28.85
CA ARG A 428 -1.79 -19.13 27.77
C ARG A 428 -2.54 -18.94 26.46
N CYS A 429 -3.39 -19.89 26.07
CA CYS A 429 -4.28 -19.74 24.91
C CYS A 429 -5.27 -18.57 25.06
N ARG A 430 -5.79 -18.34 26.28
CA ARG A 430 -6.68 -17.22 26.58
C ARG A 430 -6.00 -15.86 26.44
N GLN A 431 -4.80 -15.72 27.00
CA GLN A 431 -3.99 -14.50 26.85
C GLN A 431 -3.63 -14.22 25.38
N ALA A 432 -3.24 -15.27 24.62
CA ALA A 432 -2.98 -15.15 23.19
C ALA A 432 -4.23 -14.69 22.40
N MET A 433 -5.42 -15.19 22.78
CA MET A 433 -6.68 -14.80 22.16
C MET A 433 -7.03 -13.33 22.37
N ASP A 434 -6.92 -12.83 23.60
CA ASP A 434 -7.24 -11.43 23.91
C ASP A 434 -6.31 -10.46 23.12
N ILE A 435 -5.03 -10.83 22.92
CA ILE A 435 -4.08 -10.11 22.06
C ILE A 435 -4.52 -10.14 20.57
N LEU A 436 -5.01 -11.27 20.08
CA LEU A 436 -5.45 -11.43 18.69
C LEU A 436 -6.76 -10.67 18.41
N GLU A 437 -7.73 -10.69 19.33
CA GLU A 437 -8.95 -9.87 19.24
C GLU A 437 -8.62 -8.38 19.21
N ALA A 438 -7.69 -7.91 20.07
CA ALA A 438 -7.25 -6.52 20.07
C ALA A 438 -6.59 -6.12 18.74
N ARG A 439 -5.83 -7.01 18.09
CA ARG A 439 -5.27 -6.79 16.74
C ARG A 439 -6.35 -6.76 15.66
N LYS A 440 -7.33 -7.67 15.69
CA LYS A 440 -8.47 -7.71 14.76
C LYS A 440 -9.27 -6.40 14.79
N ARG A 441 -9.53 -5.84 15.99
CA ARG A 441 -10.22 -4.55 16.15
C ARG A 441 -9.44 -3.38 15.54
N ARG A 442 -8.11 -3.37 15.63
CA ARG A 442 -7.27 -2.33 14.98
C ARG A 442 -7.27 -2.45 13.46
N LEU A 443 -7.30 -3.66 12.91
CA LEU A 443 -7.34 -3.90 11.47
C LEU A 443 -8.70 -3.53 10.83
N ALA A 444 -9.79 -3.57 11.60
CA ALA A 444 -11.13 -3.23 11.11
C ALA A 444 -11.36 -1.73 10.82
N VAL A 445 -10.43 -0.86 11.23
CA VAL A 445 -10.49 0.61 11.06
C VAL A 445 -9.73 1.09 9.81
N VAL A 446 -9.05 0.19 9.09
CA VAL A 446 -8.26 0.55 7.91
C VAL A 446 -9.19 0.82 6.73
N GLU A 447 -9.22 2.06 6.26
CA GLU A 447 -9.94 2.45 5.05
C GLU A 447 -9.43 1.68 3.82
N PRO A 448 -10.29 1.35 2.84
CA PRO A 448 -9.85 0.72 1.60
C PRO A 448 -8.86 1.64 0.87
N PRO A 449 -7.84 1.07 0.20
CA PRO A 449 -6.85 1.88 -0.51
C PRO A 449 -7.54 2.76 -1.58
N PRO A 450 -7.10 4.02 -1.76
CA PRO A 450 -7.66 4.91 -2.76
C PRO A 450 -7.53 4.31 -4.16
N SER A 451 -8.50 4.57 -5.03
CA SER A 451 -8.48 4.08 -6.41
C SER A 451 -7.28 4.64 -7.18
N LEU A 452 -6.67 3.77 -7.99
CA LEU A 452 -5.63 4.16 -8.94
C LEU A 452 -6.20 5.21 -9.90
N ARG A 453 -5.53 6.37 -9.98
CA ARG A 453 -5.86 7.41 -10.94
C ARG A 453 -5.30 7.06 -12.32
N ASP A 454 -5.90 7.65 -13.35
CA ASP A 454 -5.41 7.58 -14.72
C ASP A 454 -3.96 8.12 -14.82
N PRO A 455 -3.00 7.34 -15.35
CA PRO A 455 -1.62 7.79 -15.53
C PRO A 455 -1.42 8.75 -16.71
N GLU A 456 -2.40 8.91 -17.63
CA GLU A 456 -2.23 9.71 -18.85
C GLU A 456 -1.71 11.14 -18.61
N PRO A 457 -2.17 11.90 -17.59
CA PRO A 457 -1.67 13.25 -17.33
C PRO A 457 -0.20 13.27 -16.90
N LEU A 458 0.27 12.24 -16.18
CA LEU A 458 1.67 12.10 -15.77
C LEU A 458 2.54 11.75 -16.98
N GLN A 459 2.06 10.86 -17.85
CA GLN A 459 2.78 10.46 -19.06
C GLN A 459 3.01 11.65 -19.99
N ARG A 460 1.98 12.46 -20.26
CA ARG A 460 2.11 13.70 -21.05
C ARG A 460 3.11 14.70 -20.44
N LEU A 461 3.24 14.73 -19.12
CA LEU A 461 4.18 15.59 -18.40
C LEU A 461 5.63 15.08 -18.55
N LEU A 462 5.84 13.77 -18.49
CA LEU A 462 7.14 13.14 -18.78
C LEU A 462 7.57 13.38 -20.23
N ASP A 463 6.66 13.17 -21.20
CA ASP A 463 6.91 13.43 -22.63
C ASP A 463 7.32 14.91 -22.84
N HIS A 464 6.66 15.85 -22.15
CA HIS A 464 6.99 17.27 -22.23
C HIS A 464 8.35 17.60 -21.61
N MET A 465 8.70 16.99 -20.47
CA MET A 465 10.03 17.15 -19.87
C MET A 465 11.14 16.60 -20.77
N GLU A 466 10.94 15.43 -21.38
CA GLU A 466 11.90 14.84 -22.32
C GLU A 466 12.07 15.72 -23.56
N GLN A 467 10.98 16.32 -24.07
CA GLN A 467 11.05 17.31 -25.16
C GLN A 467 11.86 18.55 -24.76
N LEU A 468 11.64 19.12 -23.57
CA LEU A 468 12.40 20.27 -23.08
C LEU A 468 13.89 19.94 -22.92
N HIS A 469 14.23 18.77 -22.38
CA HIS A 469 15.61 18.33 -22.21
C HIS A 469 16.33 18.17 -23.56
N ASN A 470 15.66 17.52 -24.52
CA ASN A 470 16.15 17.38 -25.90
C ASN A 470 16.29 18.72 -26.63
N GLN A 471 15.41 19.68 -26.38
CA GLN A 471 15.52 21.04 -26.92
C GLN A 471 16.70 21.80 -26.32
N CYS A 472 16.93 21.70 -25.00
CA CYS A 472 18.08 22.33 -24.33
C CYS A 472 19.40 21.76 -24.85
N ALA A 473 19.52 20.42 -24.93
CA ALA A 473 20.72 19.75 -25.45
C ALA A 473 21.05 20.20 -26.89
N ARG A 474 20.06 20.27 -27.78
CA ARG A 474 20.24 20.77 -29.16
C ARG A 474 20.65 22.24 -29.20
N ALA A 475 20.07 23.09 -28.34
CA ALA A 475 20.40 24.51 -28.30
C ALA A 475 21.83 24.76 -27.77
N LEU A 476 22.29 23.94 -26.82
CA LEU A 476 23.66 23.96 -26.30
C LEU A 476 24.68 23.55 -27.38
N ASP A 477 24.44 22.42 -28.05
CA ASP A 477 25.29 21.89 -29.13
C ASP A 477 25.40 22.88 -30.32
N GLN A 478 24.28 23.48 -30.72
CA GLN A 478 24.25 24.54 -31.72
C GLN A 478 25.03 25.80 -31.29
N ARG A 479 24.92 26.20 -30.02
CA ARG A 479 25.65 27.36 -29.50
C ARG A 479 27.16 27.10 -29.48
N GLU A 480 27.57 25.94 -28.99
CA GLU A 480 28.99 25.54 -28.94
C GLU A 480 29.58 25.44 -30.35
N THR A 481 28.86 24.84 -31.30
CA THR A 481 29.28 24.79 -32.71
C THR A 481 29.46 26.19 -33.30
N LEU A 482 28.53 27.12 -33.03
CA LEU A 482 28.64 28.52 -33.49
C LEU A 482 29.80 29.27 -32.80
N GLU A 483 30.05 29.01 -31.51
CA GLU A 483 31.17 29.59 -30.77
C GLU A 483 32.52 29.12 -31.33
N GLN A 484 32.65 27.82 -31.65
CA GLN A 484 33.84 27.27 -32.31
C GLN A 484 34.06 27.87 -33.72
N GLN A 485 33.00 27.97 -34.54
CA GLN A 485 33.09 28.57 -35.88
C GLN A 485 33.47 30.06 -35.85
N LEU A 486 32.94 30.83 -34.90
CA LEU A 486 33.30 32.24 -34.71
C LEU A 486 34.77 32.40 -34.30
N GLU A 487 35.25 31.54 -33.40
CA GLU A 487 36.64 31.54 -32.93
C GLU A 487 37.63 31.12 -34.04
N GLU A 488 37.30 30.09 -34.82
CA GLU A 488 38.09 29.69 -35.99
C GLU A 488 38.19 30.82 -37.02
N LYS A 489 37.08 31.49 -37.35
CA LYS A 489 37.07 32.61 -38.29
C LYS A 489 37.81 33.85 -37.78
N ARG A 490 37.78 34.10 -36.47
CA ARG A 490 38.62 35.15 -35.84
C ARG A 490 40.11 34.84 -36.03
N ARG A 491 40.54 33.59 -35.83
CA ARG A 491 41.94 33.17 -36.02
C ARG A 491 42.39 33.26 -37.48
N GLU A 492 41.55 32.86 -38.43
CA GLU A 492 41.84 33.02 -39.88
C GLU A 492 42.08 34.49 -40.24
N VAL A 493 41.22 35.39 -39.74
CA VAL A 493 41.33 36.84 -40.00
C VAL A 493 42.55 37.45 -39.30
N GLN A 494 42.85 37.02 -38.08
CA GLN A 494 44.04 37.47 -37.37
C GLN A 494 45.33 37.04 -38.10
N ALA A 495 45.41 35.79 -38.55
CA ALA A 495 46.53 35.30 -39.36
C ALA A 495 46.68 36.07 -40.70
N LEU A 496 45.56 36.44 -41.34
CA LEU A 496 45.58 37.28 -42.55
C LEU A 496 46.15 38.68 -42.25
N ILE A 497 45.78 39.28 -41.12
CA ILE A 497 46.25 40.61 -40.69
C ILE A 497 47.72 40.59 -40.25
N GLU A 498 48.22 39.49 -39.69
CA GLU A 498 49.66 39.33 -39.41
C GLU A 498 50.50 39.33 -40.69
N VAL A 499 49.99 38.74 -41.78
CA VAL A 499 50.63 38.77 -43.11
C VAL A 499 50.44 40.13 -43.80
N MET A 500 49.36 40.84 -43.50
CA MET A 500 48.99 42.13 -44.11
C MET A 500 48.61 43.17 -43.03
N PRO A 501 49.59 43.73 -42.29
CA PRO A 501 49.30 44.61 -41.14
C PRO A 501 48.81 46.01 -41.53
N LEU A 502 49.00 46.41 -42.80
CA LEU A 502 48.52 47.68 -43.35
C LEU A 502 47.58 47.37 -44.52
N CYS A 503 46.46 48.09 -44.60
CA CYS A 503 45.57 48.01 -45.75
C CYS A 503 46.32 48.41 -47.04
N PRO A 504 46.31 47.60 -48.11
CA PRO A 504 47.08 47.87 -49.32
C PRO A 504 46.65 49.15 -50.07
N PHE A 505 45.44 49.66 -49.83
CA PHE A 505 44.90 50.85 -50.47
C PHE A 505 45.13 52.12 -49.64
N CYS A 506 44.57 52.20 -48.42
CA CYS A 506 44.66 53.39 -47.58
C CYS A 506 45.90 53.43 -46.65
N ARG A 507 46.68 52.35 -46.57
CA ARG A 507 47.85 52.17 -45.68
C ARG A 507 47.57 52.40 -44.19
N GLN A 508 46.30 52.38 -43.77
CA GLN A 508 45.93 52.37 -42.36
C GLN A 508 46.19 50.99 -41.75
N PRO A 509 46.53 50.92 -40.44
CA PRO A 509 46.72 49.65 -39.75
C PRO A 509 45.41 48.85 -39.71
N LEU A 510 45.49 47.57 -40.04
CA LEU A 510 44.37 46.63 -39.92
C LEU A 510 44.36 46.06 -38.49
N ASN A 511 43.23 46.17 -37.79
CA ASN A 511 42.99 45.51 -36.49
C ASN A 511 41.87 44.46 -36.69
N ALA A 512 42.09 43.23 -36.21
CA ALA A 512 41.14 42.13 -36.30
C ALA A 512 39.79 42.44 -35.64
N GLU A 513 39.78 43.19 -34.53
CA GLU A 513 38.56 43.64 -33.85
C GLU A 513 37.78 44.59 -34.77
N HIS A 514 38.39 45.68 -35.21
CA HIS A 514 37.79 46.69 -36.10
C HIS A 514 37.40 46.14 -37.50
N PHE A 515 38.07 45.07 -37.95
CA PHE A 515 37.77 44.40 -39.21
C PHE A 515 36.51 43.53 -39.13
N LEU A 516 36.23 42.91 -37.97
CA LEU A 516 35.10 41.99 -37.78
C LEU A 516 33.91 42.57 -37.03
N GLU A 517 34.12 43.60 -36.22
CA GLU A 517 33.07 44.24 -35.45
C GLU A 517 32.38 45.33 -36.28
N ALA A 518 31.07 45.47 -36.06
CA ALA A 518 30.35 46.67 -36.47
C ALA A 518 30.83 47.81 -35.57
N ASP A 519 31.23 48.93 -36.18
CA ASP A 519 31.77 50.07 -35.44
C ASP A 519 30.85 50.50 -34.29
N HIS A 520 31.47 50.88 -33.17
CA HIS A 520 30.79 51.55 -32.07
C HIS A 520 30.31 52.95 -32.54
N GLY A 521 29.10 52.99 -33.09
CA GLY A 521 28.32 54.18 -33.41
C GLY A 521 26.96 54.15 -32.73
#